data_AF-M6VB65-F1
#
_entry.id   AF-M6VB65-F1
#
_cell.length_a   1.000
_cell.length_b   1.000
_cell.length_c   1.000
_cell.angle_alpha   90.00
_cell.angle_beta   90.00
_cell.angle_gamma   90.00
#
_symmetry.space_group_name_H-M   'P 1'
#
loop_
_entity.id
_entity.type
_entity.pdbx_description
1 polymer ?
#
loop_
_entity_poly.entity_id
_entity_poly.type
_entity_poly.pdbx_seq_one_letter_code
_entity_poly.pdbx_strand_id
1 'polypeptide(L)'
;MTLDLKSARKMIAHLATSTSPDSSYRVEFAHTKSEMTFSIKKLSIPGNLPPGIYRAQVYEITDEGEQAISNFEFSIPVKGDSELQNPVSLTPQAPVEIQAPKDLNLTILLELRKQDQVAHENERQLWETKLDSLRSLFDAELRRLNESHKADIDRINKDWDYKLEITKNNQVLLESERIKLSKAIESRVRGELKAGSSEGLGLDKVLESPLFQSIIGKAIGVNLPNSGGGEGLDIAKIMQLAQGFLKQSETASTGSGNSILNILNRGV
;
A
#
# COMPACT_ATOMS: atom_id res chain seq x y z
N MET A 1 -7.42 18.06 -41.65
CA MET A 1 -5.95 18.05 -41.80
C MET A 1 -5.47 16.78 -41.12
N THR A 2 -4.99 15.80 -41.89
CA THR A 2 -4.60 14.48 -41.37
C THR A 2 -3.14 14.49 -40.95
N LEU A 3 -2.86 14.13 -39.69
CA LEU A 3 -1.51 13.99 -39.16
C LEU A 3 -0.89 12.67 -39.60
N ASP A 4 0.44 12.63 -39.72
CA ASP A 4 1.18 11.38 -39.81
C ASP A 4 1.29 10.72 -38.42
N LEU A 5 1.56 9.42 -38.38
CA LEU A 5 1.67 8.68 -37.12
C LEU A 5 2.70 9.27 -36.16
N LYS A 6 3.80 9.84 -36.68
CA LYS A 6 4.85 10.47 -35.85
C LYS A 6 4.37 11.78 -35.22
N SER A 7 3.71 12.67 -35.98
CA SER A 7 3.17 13.91 -35.41
C SER A 7 1.99 13.65 -34.49
N ALA A 8 1.16 12.63 -34.77
CA ALA A 8 0.08 12.21 -33.89
C ALA A 8 0.59 11.73 -32.52
N ARG A 9 1.67 10.92 -32.50
CA ARG A 9 2.35 10.52 -31.25
C ARG A 9 2.93 11.73 -30.51
N LYS A 10 3.55 12.66 -31.22
CA LYS A 10 4.12 13.88 -30.63
C LYS A 10 3.03 14.78 -30.03
N MET A 11 1.86 14.88 -30.67
CA MET A 11 0.71 15.63 -30.17
C MET A 11 0.18 15.04 -28.86
N ILE A 12 -0.04 13.72 -28.80
CA ILE A 12 -0.47 13.05 -27.55
C ILE A 12 0.58 13.22 -26.43
N ALA A 13 1.87 13.14 -26.77
CA ALA A 13 2.95 13.37 -25.80
C ALA A 13 2.95 14.82 -25.26
N HIS A 14 2.67 15.81 -26.11
CA HIS A 14 2.52 17.20 -25.65
C HIS A 14 1.29 17.39 -24.75
N LEU A 15 0.20 16.69 -25.03
CA LEU A 15 -0.97 16.71 -24.14
C LEU A 15 -0.63 16.19 -22.74
N ALA A 16 0.18 15.12 -22.65
CA ALA A 16 0.66 14.58 -21.37
C ALA A 16 1.50 15.58 -20.55
N THR A 17 2.17 16.53 -21.20
CA THR A 17 2.99 17.55 -20.52
C THR A 17 2.23 18.82 -20.16
N SER A 18 1.02 19.01 -20.71
CA SER A 18 0.23 20.24 -20.54
C SER A 18 -0.86 20.13 -19.48
N THR A 19 -1.05 18.94 -18.92
CA THR A 19 -2.20 18.57 -18.08
C THR A 19 -1.71 18.05 -16.72
N SER A 20 -2.58 18.06 -15.72
CA SER A 20 -2.18 17.88 -14.33
C SER A 20 -1.65 16.45 -14.04
N PRO A 21 -0.68 16.28 -13.12
CA PRO A 21 -0.04 14.98 -12.85
C PRO A 21 -0.97 13.94 -12.20
N ASP A 22 -2.12 14.36 -11.64
CA ASP A 22 -3.13 13.48 -11.03
C ASP A 22 -4.29 13.11 -11.99
N SER A 23 -4.33 13.68 -13.20
CA SER A 23 -5.39 13.39 -14.17
C SER A 23 -5.18 12.02 -14.83
N SER A 24 -6.25 11.21 -14.86
CA SER A 24 -6.29 9.97 -15.65
C SER A 24 -6.78 10.25 -17.07
N TYR A 25 -6.32 9.50 -18.07
CA TYR A 25 -6.69 9.77 -19.47
C TYR A 25 -7.24 8.55 -20.20
N ARG A 26 -8.18 8.80 -21.10
CA ARG A 26 -8.68 7.82 -22.06
C ARG A 26 -8.57 8.36 -23.47
N VAL A 27 -7.93 7.62 -24.37
CA VAL A 27 -7.88 7.96 -25.79
C VAL A 27 -8.75 6.97 -26.55
N GLU A 28 -9.67 7.50 -27.34
CA GLU A 28 -10.52 6.74 -28.25
C GLU A 28 -10.04 6.94 -29.69
N PHE A 29 -9.93 5.86 -30.45
CA PHE A 29 -9.54 5.84 -31.85
C PHE A 29 -10.69 5.25 -32.66
N ALA A 30 -11.35 6.05 -33.48
CA ALA A 30 -12.38 5.60 -34.41
C ALA A 30 -11.81 5.52 -35.82
N HIS A 31 -11.87 4.36 -36.46
CA HIS A 31 -11.49 4.23 -37.86
C HIS A 31 -12.53 4.95 -38.74
N THR A 32 -12.09 5.80 -39.67
CA THR A 32 -13.05 6.65 -40.42
C THR A 32 -13.81 5.90 -41.52
N LYS A 33 -13.33 4.72 -41.94
CA LYS A 33 -13.93 3.89 -43.00
C LYS A 33 -14.51 2.56 -42.50
N SER A 34 -14.27 2.22 -41.24
CA SER A 34 -14.75 0.97 -40.63
C SER A 34 -15.36 1.36 -39.31
N GLU A 35 -16.47 0.77 -38.90
CA GLU A 35 -17.09 1.02 -37.57
C GLU A 35 -16.27 0.45 -36.40
N MET A 36 -14.94 0.40 -36.55
CA MET A 36 -14.01 -0.08 -35.53
C MET A 36 -13.59 1.07 -34.64
N THR A 37 -13.91 0.96 -33.35
CA THR A 37 -13.49 1.87 -32.29
C THR A 37 -12.55 1.14 -31.34
N PHE A 38 -11.49 1.83 -30.91
CA PHE A 38 -10.51 1.33 -29.95
C PHE A 38 -10.37 2.34 -28.81
N SER A 39 -10.49 1.91 -27.57
CA SER A 39 -10.33 2.77 -26.41
C SER A 39 -9.17 2.29 -25.54
N ILE A 40 -8.29 3.20 -25.15
CA ILE A 40 -7.17 2.91 -24.26
C ILE A 40 -7.13 3.92 -23.12
N LYS A 41 -7.02 3.42 -21.87
CA LYS A 41 -6.84 4.25 -20.66
C LYS A 41 -5.36 4.68 -20.49
N LYS A 42 -4.75 5.15 -21.57
CA LYS A 42 -3.35 5.60 -21.62
C LYS A 42 -3.17 6.63 -22.73
N LEU A 43 -2.45 7.71 -22.47
CA LEU A 43 -2.05 8.71 -23.49
C LEU A 43 -0.99 8.12 -24.45
N SER A 44 -1.38 7.16 -25.27
CA SER A 44 -0.49 6.56 -26.28
C SER A 44 -1.27 5.94 -27.42
N ILE A 45 -0.73 6.04 -28.64
CA ILE A 45 -1.26 5.33 -29.82
C ILE A 45 -0.70 3.90 -29.82
N PRO A 46 -1.56 2.87 -29.75
CA PRO A 46 -1.14 1.47 -29.86
C PRO A 46 -0.41 1.20 -31.17
N GLY A 47 0.67 0.41 -31.13
CA GLY A 47 1.46 0.05 -32.32
C GLY A 47 0.80 -1.00 -33.22
N ASN A 48 -0.30 -1.61 -32.78
CA ASN A 48 -1.01 -2.70 -33.44
C ASN A 48 -2.32 -2.25 -34.12
N LEU A 49 -2.55 -0.95 -34.29
CA LEU A 49 -3.70 -0.46 -35.05
C LEU A 49 -3.53 -0.81 -36.54
N PRO A 50 -4.57 -1.36 -37.21
CA PRO A 50 -4.55 -1.59 -38.65
C PRO A 50 -4.18 -0.34 -39.46
N PRO A 51 -3.61 -0.47 -40.66
CA PRO A 51 -3.41 0.68 -41.56
C PRO A 51 -4.74 1.34 -41.92
N GLY A 52 -4.79 2.67 -41.86
CA GLY A 52 -6.05 3.37 -42.00
C GLY A 52 -6.02 4.81 -41.52
N ILE A 53 -7.13 5.50 -41.68
CA ILE A 53 -7.33 6.85 -41.16
C ILE A 53 -8.14 6.72 -39.87
N TYR A 54 -7.62 7.27 -38.79
CA TYR A 54 -8.23 7.22 -37.47
C TYR A 54 -8.52 8.63 -36.97
N ARG A 55 -9.66 8.79 -36.32
CA ARG A 55 -10.00 9.95 -35.51
C ARG A 55 -9.68 9.62 -34.07
N ALA A 56 -8.74 10.35 -33.48
CA ALA A 56 -8.39 10.24 -32.07
C ALA A 56 -9.17 11.30 -31.27
N GLN A 57 -9.88 10.86 -30.23
CA GLN A 57 -10.50 11.72 -29.24
C GLN A 57 -9.87 11.44 -27.88
N VAL A 58 -9.30 12.47 -27.26
CA VAL A 58 -8.63 12.38 -25.97
C VAL A 58 -9.56 12.93 -24.89
N TYR A 59 -9.80 12.11 -23.87
CA TYR A 59 -10.58 12.44 -22.69
C TYR A 59 -9.66 12.53 -21.46
N GLU A 60 -9.86 13.58 -20.67
CA GLU A 60 -9.35 13.71 -19.31
C GLU A 60 -10.42 13.22 -18.34
N ILE A 61 -10.04 12.35 -17.42
CA ILE A 61 -10.88 11.78 -16.38
C ILE A 61 -10.52 12.50 -15.08
N THR A 62 -11.43 13.34 -14.61
CA THR A 62 -11.36 14.02 -13.32
C THR A 62 -12.47 13.51 -12.40
N ASP A 63 -12.42 13.86 -11.12
CA ASP A 63 -13.43 13.46 -10.13
C ASP A 63 -14.86 13.95 -10.48
N GLU A 64 -14.97 14.95 -11.36
CA GLU A 64 -16.22 15.58 -11.81
C GLU A 64 -16.78 14.96 -13.12
N GLY A 65 -16.04 14.06 -13.78
CA GLY A 65 -16.49 13.35 -15.00
C GLY A 65 -15.46 13.27 -16.13
N GLU A 66 -15.90 12.79 -17.30
CA GLU A 66 -15.05 12.67 -18.50
C GLU A 66 -15.16 13.92 -19.38
N GLN A 67 -14.06 14.65 -19.57
CA GLN A 67 -14.02 15.85 -20.42
C GLN A 67 -13.15 15.62 -21.67
N ALA A 68 -13.70 15.90 -22.86
CA ALA A 68 -12.94 15.81 -24.10
C ALA A 68 -11.98 17.00 -24.25
N ILE A 69 -10.67 16.72 -24.26
CA ILE A 69 -9.62 17.74 -24.29
C ILE A 69 -8.99 17.94 -25.68
N SER A 70 -9.10 16.96 -26.57
CA SER A 70 -8.58 17.09 -27.93
C SER A 70 -9.22 16.12 -28.92
N ASN A 71 -9.32 16.55 -30.16
CA ASN A 71 -9.80 15.75 -31.29
C ASN A 71 -8.89 16.02 -32.50
N PHE A 72 -8.27 14.97 -33.03
CA PHE A 72 -7.44 15.08 -34.23
C PHE A 72 -7.51 13.81 -35.07
N GLU A 73 -7.29 13.94 -36.37
CA GLU A 73 -7.27 12.82 -37.32
C GLU A 73 -5.84 12.50 -37.72
N PHE A 74 -5.49 11.21 -37.75
CA PHE A 74 -4.18 10.74 -38.16
C PHE A 74 -4.27 9.54 -39.11
N SER A 75 -3.23 9.35 -39.91
CA SER A 75 -3.13 8.25 -40.87
C SER A 75 -2.00 7.30 -40.47
N ILE A 76 -2.31 6.01 -40.52
CA ILE A 76 -1.34 4.92 -40.40
C ILE A 76 -1.06 4.43 -41.82
N PRO A 77 0.15 4.65 -42.36
CA PRO A 77 0.50 4.17 -43.68
C PRO A 77 0.41 2.65 -43.72
N VAL A 78 -0.11 2.10 -44.81
CA VAL A 78 0.04 0.68 -45.12
C VAL A 78 1.54 0.41 -45.16
N LYS A 79 2.04 -0.48 -44.31
CA LYS A 79 3.43 -0.94 -44.37
C LYS A 79 3.66 -1.59 -45.74
N GLY A 80 4.03 -0.78 -46.74
CA GLY A 80 4.77 -1.20 -47.91
C GLY A 80 6.25 -1.05 -47.60
N ASP A 81 6.96 -2.17 -47.54
CA ASP A 81 8.38 -2.32 -47.89
C ASP A 81 9.36 -1.22 -47.47
N SER A 82 9.37 -0.79 -46.20
CA SER A 82 10.42 0.10 -45.70
C SER A 82 10.65 -0.11 -44.21
N GLU A 83 11.24 -1.26 -43.85
CA GLU A 83 12.09 -1.47 -42.67
C GLU A 83 12.68 -2.89 -42.60
N LEU A 84 13.15 -3.43 -43.73
CA LEU A 84 14.09 -4.57 -43.75
C LEU A 84 15.47 -4.07 -44.21
N GLN A 85 16.10 -3.23 -43.41
CA GLN A 85 17.56 -3.08 -43.45
C GLN A 85 18.17 -4.18 -42.59
N ASN A 86 18.52 -5.28 -43.25
CA ASN A 86 19.75 -6.01 -43.04
C ASN A 86 20.05 -6.70 -44.37
N PRO A 87 21.09 -6.31 -45.13
CA PRO A 87 21.50 -7.07 -46.28
C PRO A 87 22.14 -8.34 -45.75
N VAL A 88 21.36 -9.41 -45.61
CA VAL A 88 21.93 -10.76 -45.60
C VAL A 88 22.67 -10.88 -46.91
N SER A 89 23.99 -11.04 -46.81
CA SER A 89 24.87 -11.24 -47.94
C SER A 89 24.42 -12.50 -48.68
N LEU A 90 23.66 -12.33 -49.76
CA LEU A 90 23.42 -13.38 -50.73
C LEU A 90 24.76 -13.64 -51.41
N THR A 91 25.36 -14.79 -51.09
CA THR A 91 26.47 -15.37 -51.84
C THR A 91 26.13 -15.37 -53.34
N PRO A 92 27.08 -15.03 -54.22
CA PRO A 92 26.82 -14.88 -55.65
C PRO A 92 26.33 -16.19 -56.27
N GLN A 93 25.29 -16.07 -57.10
CA GLN A 93 24.74 -17.14 -57.91
C GLN A 93 25.86 -17.82 -58.72
N ALA A 94 26.01 -19.13 -58.51
CA ALA A 94 26.76 -19.98 -59.43
C ALA A 94 26.03 -20.05 -60.79
N PRO A 95 26.76 -20.28 -61.90
CA PRO A 95 26.23 -20.13 -63.25
C PRO A 95 25.07 -21.08 -63.50
N VAL A 96 24.04 -20.61 -64.18
CA VAL A 96 22.93 -21.41 -64.68
C VAL A 96 23.48 -22.43 -65.67
N GLU A 97 23.79 -23.63 -65.17
CA GLU A 97 24.07 -24.79 -66.00
C GLU A 97 22.73 -25.37 -66.45
N ILE A 98 22.44 -25.18 -67.74
CA ILE A 98 21.26 -25.70 -68.42
C ILE A 98 21.41 -27.23 -68.48
N GLN A 99 20.90 -27.93 -67.46
CA GLN A 99 20.64 -29.37 -67.54
C GLN A 99 19.13 -29.62 -67.57
N ALA A 100 18.68 -30.16 -68.71
CA ALA A 100 17.52 -31.01 -69.04
C ALA A 100 16.28 -31.01 -68.10
N PRO A 101 15.05 -31.18 -68.63
CA PRO A 101 13.81 -30.74 -67.98
C PRO A 101 13.55 -31.51 -66.68
N LYS A 102 14.10 -31.00 -65.57
CA LYS A 102 13.64 -31.32 -64.22
C LYS A 102 12.22 -30.81 -64.15
N ASP A 103 11.30 -31.71 -63.88
CA ASP A 103 9.88 -31.48 -63.72
C ASP A 103 9.65 -30.17 -62.93
N LEU A 104 9.33 -29.09 -63.64
CA LEU A 104 9.24 -27.74 -63.06
C LEU A 104 8.23 -27.74 -61.91
N ASN A 105 7.17 -28.54 -62.07
CA ASN A 105 6.15 -28.80 -61.06
C ASN A 105 6.74 -29.42 -59.78
N LEU A 106 7.64 -30.40 -59.89
CA LEU A 106 8.30 -31.00 -58.73
C LEU A 106 9.20 -30.00 -58.02
N THR A 107 9.91 -29.16 -58.78
CA THR A 107 10.78 -28.11 -58.22
C THR A 107 9.97 -27.08 -57.45
N ILE A 108 8.85 -26.61 -58.01
CA ILE A 108 7.93 -25.68 -57.34
C ILE A 108 7.34 -26.31 -56.07
N LEU A 109 6.91 -27.57 -56.11
CA LEU A 109 6.37 -28.27 -54.93
C LEU A 109 7.40 -28.44 -53.81
N LEU A 110 8.65 -28.74 -54.15
CA LEU A 110 9.74 -28.84 -53.17
C LEU A 110 10.07 -27.47 -52.55
N GLU A 111 10.07 -26.40 -53.36
CA GLU A 111 10.28 -25.04 -52.85
C GLU A 111 9.12 -24.59 -51.94
N LEU A 112 7.87 -24.88 -52.30
CA LEU A 112 6.70 -24.62 -51.45
C LEU A 112 6.78 -25.38 -50.12
N ARG A 113 7.19 -26.66 -50.13
CA ARG A 113 7.41 -27.43 -48.90
C ARG A 113 8.50 -26.79 -48.03
N LYS A 114 9.58 -26.31 -48.64
CA LYS A 114 10.66 -25.63 -47.91
C LYS A 114 10.19 -24.31 -47.32
N GLN A 115 9.41 -23.53 -48.07
CA GLN A 115 8.79 -22.29 -47.57
C GLN A 115 7.86 -22.56 -46.39
N ASP A 116 7.04 -23.61 -46.47
CA ASP A 116 6.14 -24.04 -45.40
C ASP A 116 6.92 -24.45 -44.15
N GLN A 117 7.99 -25.24 -44.31
CA GLN A 117 8.87 -25.61 -43.20
C GLN A 117 9.53 -24.39 -42.54
N VAL A 118 9.99 -23.42 -43.34
CA VAL A 118 10.56 -22.17 -42.83
C VAL A 118 9.50 -21.32 -42.12
N ALA A 119 8.28 -21.26 -42.64
CA ALA A 119 7.18 -20.53 -42.02
C ALA A 119 6.84 -21.10 -40.63
N HIS A 120 6.74 -22.42 -40.50
CA HIS A 120 6.51 -23.08 -39.22
C HIS A 120 7.64 -22.88 -38.21
N GLU A 121 8.90 -22.93 -38.66
CA GLU A 121 10.04 -22.67 -37.78
C GLU A 121 10.10 -21.21 -37.32
N ASN A 122 9.78 -20.25 -38.21
CA ASN A 122 9.66 -18.83 -37.85
C ASN A 122 8.54 -18.60 -36.84
N GLU A 123 7.39 -19.26 -37.02
CA GLU A 123 6.28 -19.18 -36.08
C GLU A 123 6.68 -19.75 -34.70
N ARG A 124 7.37 -20.90 -34.67
CA ARG A 124 7.91 -21.48 -33.43
C ARG A 124 8.80 -20.47 -32.70
N GLN A 125 9.77 -19.88 -33.40
CA GLN A 125 10.70 -18.90 -32.81
C GLN A 125 9.97 -17.64 -32.31
N LEU A 126 8.95 -17.19 -33.04
CA LEU A 126 8.11 -16.07 -32.61
C LEU A 126 7.38 -16.40 -31.29
N TRP A 127 6.84 -17.61 -31.18
CA TRP A 127 6.18 -18.05 -29.95
C TRP A 127 7.15 -18.23 -28.79
N GLU A 128 8.34 -18.76 -29.04
CA GLU A 128 9.40 -18.86 -28.02
C GLU A 128 9.81 -17.47 -27.51
N THR A 129 10.04 -16.53 -28.43
CA THR A 129 10.37 -15.14 -28.06
C THR A 129 9.25 -14.48 -27.25
N LYS A 130 7.99 -14.69 -27.64
CA LYS A 130 6.84 -14.17 -26.88
C LYS A 130 6.77 -14.77 -25.49
N LEU A 131 6.94 -16.09 -25.36
CA LEU A 131 6.93 -16.77 -24.06
C LEU A 131 8.06 -16.28 -23.16
N ASP A 132 9.27 -16.14 -23.69
CA ASP A 132 10.41 -15.64 -22.91
C ASP A 132 10.25 -14.17 -22.53
N SER A 133 9.66 -13.34 -23.39
CA SER A 133 9.33 -11.96 -23.04
C SER A 133 8.31 -11.87 -21.90
N LEU A 134 7.30 -12.76 -21.90
CA LEU A 134 6.30 -12.82 -20.83
C LEU A 134 6.93 -13.29 -19.52
N ARG A 135 7.76 -14.34 -19.56
CA ARG A 135 8.50 -14.81 -18.38
C ARG A 135 9.37 -13.70 -17.80
N SER A 136 10.14 -13.00 -18.64
CA SER A 136 10.97 -11.89 -18.21
C SER A 136 10.17 -10.73 -17.61
N LEU A 137 8.97 -10.45 -18.15
CA LEU A 137 8.08 -9.42 -17.61
C LEU A 137 7.58 -9.81 -16.21
N PHE A 138 7.13 -11.06 -16.03
CA PHE A 138 6.67 -11.56 -14.74
C PHE A 138 7.80 -11.56 -13.70
N ASP A 139 9.00 -11.99 -14.06
CA ASP A 139 10.16 -11.96 -13.17
C ASP A 139 10.58 -10.54 -12.78
N ALA A 140 10.43 -9.58 -13.70
CA ALA A 140 10.67 -8.17 -13.41
C ALA A 140 9.61 -7.59 -12.47
N GLU A 141 8.34 -7.91 -12.68
CA GLU A 141 7.25 -7.45 -11.81
C GLU A 141 7.34 -8.07 -10.41
N LEU A 142 7.69 -9.35 -10.29
CA LEU A 142 7.95 -9.99 -9.01
C LEU A 142 9.10 -9.33 -8.25
N ARG A 143 10.20 -9.00 -8.95
CA ARG A 143 11.31 -8.26 -8.35
C ARG A 143 10.89 -6.86 -7.89
N ARG A 144 10.20 -6.11 -8.74
CA ARG A 144 9.67 -4.77 -8.41
C ARG A 144 8.77 -4.80 -7.18
N LEU A 145 7.86 -5.78 -7.12
CA LEU A 145 6.95 -5.94 -5.99
C LEU A 145 7.70 -6.31 -4.70
N ASN A 146 8.65 -7.22 -4.79
CA ASN A 146 9.45 -7.63 -3.64
C ASN A 146 10.33 -6.48 -3.11
N GLU A 147 10.92 -5.67 -3.99
CA GLU A 147 11.66 -4.46 -3.63
C GLU A 147 10.75 -3.42 -2.96
N SER A 148 9.52 -3.24 -3.47
CA SER A 148 8.52 -2.36 -2.85
C SER A 148 8.16 -2.81 -1.44
N HIS A 149 7.82 -4.10 -1.26
CA HIS A 149 7.49 -4.65 0.05
C HIS A 149 8.66 -4.55 1.03
N LYS A 150 9.89 -4.76 0.56
CA LYS A 150 11.09 -4.58 1.38
C LYS A 150 11.24 -3.14 1.83
N ALA A 151 11.08 -2.17 0.92
CA ALA A 151 11.15 -0.74 1.26
C ALA A 151 10.06 -0.33 2.27
N ASP A 152 8.86 -0.90 2.16
CA ASP A 152 7.76 -0.67 3.10
C ASP A 152 8.09 -1.21 4.49
N ILE A 153 8.61 -2.44 4.57
CA ILE A 153 9.05 -3.06 5.81
C ILE A 153 10.17 -2.23 6.46
N ASP A 154 11.17 -1.79 5.68
CA ASP A 154 12.29 -1.00 6.19
C ASP A 154 11.82 0.36 6.76
N ARG A 155 10.87 1.01 6.08
CA ARG A 155 10.25 2.24 6.57
C ARG A 155 9.47 2.02 7.87
N ILE A 156 8.67 0.95 7.94
CA ILE A 156 7.90 0.61 9.14
C ILE A 156 8.84 0.30 10.31
N ASN A 157 9.89 -0.49 10.08
CA ASN A 157 10.88 -0.81 11.11
C ASN A 157 11.56 0.46 11.64
N LYS A 158 11.93 1.39 10.76
CA LYS A 158 12.53 2.66 11.16
C LYS A 158 11.59 3.54 12.01
N ASP A 159 10.29 3.56 11.67
CA ASP A 159 9.28 4.25 12.48
C ASP A 159 9.11 3.60 13.87
N TRP A 160 9.12 2.26 13.93
CA TRP A 160 9.08 1.53 15.19
C TRP A 160 10.32 1.75 16.04
N ASP A 161 11.51 1.74 15.44
CA ASP A 161 12.76 2.03 16.14
C ASP A 161 12.75 3.45 16.72
N TYR A 162 12.26 4.43 15.95
CA TYR A 162 12.11 5.80 16.43
C TYR A 162 11.12 5.90 17.60
N LYS A 163 9.94 5.28 17.49
CA LYS A 163 8.95 5.24 18.57
C LYS A 163 9.49 4.54 19.81
N LEU A 164 10.20 3.43 19.63
CA LEU A 164 10.84 2.69 20.72
C LEU A 164 11.86 3.55 21.44
N GLU A 165 12.68 4.32 20.71
CA GLU A 165 13.66 5.21 21.29
C GLU A 165 13.03 6.35 22.10
N ILE A 166 11.94 6.96 21.58
CA ILE A 166 11.16 7.94 22.34
C ILE A 166 10.61 7.31 23.62
N THR A 167 10.01 6.13 23.54
CA THR A 167 9.44 5.45 24.71
C THR A 167 10.52 5.14 25.75
N LYS A 168 11.69 4.67 25.33
CA LYS A 168 12.84 4.44 26.22
C LYS A 168 13.28 5.73 26.91
N ASN A 169 13.41 6.83 26.16
CA ASN A 169 13.79 8.13 26.74
C ASN A 169 12.75 8.63 27.75
N ASN A 170 11.46 8.56 27.40
CA ASN A 170 10.37 8.91 28.31
C ASN A 170 10.39 8.05 29.59
N GLN A 171 10.67 6.75 29.47
CA GLN A 171 10.81 5.88 30.64
C GLN A 171 11.95 6.32 31.55
N VAL A 172 13.11 6.69 31.00
CA VAL A 172 14.24 7.21 31.79
C VAL A 172 13.87 8.51 32.50
N LEU A 173 13.18 9.42 31.81
CA LEU A 173 12.70 10.67 32.41
C LEU A 173 11.72 10.40 33.56
N LEU A 174 10.72 9.55 33.35
CA LEU A 174 9.74 9.17 34.36
C LEU A 174 10.40 8.47 35.57
N GLU A 175 11.37 7.59 35.34
CA GLU A 175 12.11 6.95 36.44
C GLU A 175 12.93 7.98 37.22
N SER A 176 13.51 8.97 36.54
CA SER A 176 14.22 10.07 37.20
C SER A 176 13.28 10.94 38.07
N GLU A 177 12.06 11.20 37.61
CA GLU A 177 11.04 11.94 38.38
C GLU A 177 10.52 11.11 39.54
N ARG A 178 10.28 9.82 39.33
CA ARG A 178 9.93 8.87 40.38
C ARG A 178 10.96 8.89 41.51
N ILE A 179 12.25 8.78 41.19
CA ILE A 179 13.34 8.83 42.18
C ILE A 179 13.36 10.17 42.93
N LYS A 180 13.17 11.29 42.22
CA LYS A 180 13.11 12.63 42.86
C LYS A 180 11.93 12.72 43.83
N LEU A 181 10.74 12.30 43.43
CA LEU A 181 9.55 12.29 44.28
C LEU A 181 9.72 11.35 45.48
N SER A 182 10.23 10.15 45.28
CA SER A 182 10.54 9.21 46.37
C SER A 182 11.50 9.83 47.38
N LYS A 183 12.60 10.46 46.93
CA LYS A 183 13.54 11.17 47.83
C LYS A 183 12.89 12.35 48.54
N ALA A 184 12.04 13.12 47.86
CA ALA A 184 11.32 14.24 48.48
C ALA A 184 10.33 13.77 49.55
N ILE A 185 9.60 12.69 49.28
CA ILE A 185 8.70 12.04 50.25
C ILE A 185 9.50 11.50 51.43
N GLU A 186 10.58 10.75 51.20
CA GLU A 186 11.44 10.22 52.27
C GLU A 186 12.03 11.35 53.12
N SER A 187 12.47 12.44 52.51
CA SER A 187 12.98 13.63 53.22
C SER A 187 11.88 14.28 54.05
N ARG A 188 10.67 14.42 53.51
CA ARG A 188 9.53 15.00 54.23
C ARG A 188 9.10 14.13 55.41
N VAL A 189 8.92 12.83 55.18
CA VAL A 189 8.58 11.85 56.22
C VAL A 189 9.65 11.82 57.31
N ARG A 190 10.95 11.83 56.95
CA ARG A 190 12.04 11.91 57.93
C ARG A 190 12.04 13.25 58.69
N GLY A 191 11.70 14.35 58.04
CA GLY A 191 11.54 15.66 58.66
C GLY A 191 10.39 15.68 59.67
N GLU A 192 9.23 15.15 59.29
CA GLU A 192 8.05 15.01 60.15
C GLU A 192 8.31 14.08 61.34
N LEU A 193 9.00 12.95 61.14
CA LEU A 193 9.44 12.05 62.21
C LEU A 193 10.42 12.71 63.20
N LYS A 194 11.32 13.59 62.72
CA LYS A 194 12.26 14.33 63.58
C LYS A 194 11.61 15.52 64.29
N ALA A 195 10.63 16.17 63.66
CA ALA A 195 9.84 17.25 64.26
C ALA A 195 8.79 16.72 65.25
N GLY A 196 8.38 15.46 65.12
CA GLY A 196 7.39 14.76 65.94
C GLY A 196 7.82 14.38 67.36
N SER A 197 8.85 15.02 67.93
CA SER A 197 9.19 14.86 69.36
C SER A 197 8.53 15.91 70.27
N SER A 198 7.63 16.76 69.76
CA SER A 198 7.02 17.83 70.56
C SER A 198 5.50 17.85 70.63
N GLU A 199 4.73 17.39 69.65
CA GLU A 199 3.25 17.39 69.75
C GLU A 199 2.64 16.21 68.98
N GLY A 200 1.82 15.42 69.67
CA GLY A 200 1.22 14.19 69.14
C GLY A 200 0.28 14.46 67.97
N LEU A 201 0.61 13.90 66.80
CA LEU A 201 -0.29 13.82 65.65
C LEU A 201 -1.20 12.59 65.81
N GLY A 202 -2.41 12.81 66.31
CA GLY A 202 -3.46 11.80 66.33
C GLY A 202 -3.78 11.34 64.90
N LEU A 203 -3.70 10.02 64.69
CA LEU A 203 -4.03 9.34 63.43
C LEU A 203 -5.40 9.75 62.86
N ASP A 204 -6.31 10.16 63.73
CA ASP A 204 -7.66 10.62 63.41
C ASP A 204 -7.66 11.86 62.50
N LYS A 205 -6.70 12.78 62.67
CA LYS A 205 -6.59 13.99 61.83
C LYS A 205 -5.99 13.72 60.46
N VAL A 206 -5.23 12.65 60.30
CA VAL A 206 -4.62 12.25 59.03
C VAL A 206 -5.66 11.57 58.13
N LEU A 207 -6.63 10.86 58.72
CA LEU A 207 -7.77 10.26 58.02
C LEU A 207 -8.83 11.27 57.57
N GLU A 208 -8.89 12.44 58.20
CA GLU A 208 -9.71 13.57 57.75
C GLU A 208 -9.08 14.37 56.60
N SER A 209 -7.86 14.04 56.18
CA SER A 209 -7.21 14.73 55.06
C SER A 209 -7.95 14.44 53.75
N PRO A 210 -8.42 15.46 53.01
CA PRO A 210 -9.18 15.30 51.76
C PRO A 210 -8.41 14.50 50.69
N LEU A 211 -7.08 14.52 50.76
CA LEU A 211 -6.20 13.76 49.87
C LEU A 211 -6.26 12.26 50.14
N PHE A 212 -6.28 11.84 51.40
CA PHE A 212 -6.38 10.42 51.77
C PHE A 212 -7.76 9.85 51.43
N GLN A 213 -8.82 10.62 51.67
CA GLN A 213 -10.19 10.23 51.29
C GLN A 213 -10.34 10.12 49.76
N SER A 214 -9.69 10.99 48.99
CA SER A 214 -9.70 10.92 47.52
C SER A 214 -8.92 9.71 46.99
N ILE A 215 -7.78 9.36 47.60
CA ILE A 215 -6.98 8.19 47.21
C ILE A 215 -7.74 6.89 47.52
N ILE A 216 -8.34 6.79 48.70
CA ILE A 216 -9.14 5.61 49.10
C ILE A 216 -10.40 5.50 48.23
N GLY A 217 -11.12 6.60 47.99
CA GLY A 217 -12.31 6.60 47.12
C GLY A 217 -11.99 6.18 45.69
N LYS A 218 -10.86 6.63 45.13
CA LYS A 218 -10.43 6.24 43.78
C LYS A 218 -9.93 4.79 43.71
N ALA A 219 -9.24 4.29 44.73
CA ALA A 219 -8.76 2.91 44.77
C ALA A 219 -9.88 1.88 44.95
N ILE A 220 -10.99 2.26 45.60
CA ILE A 220 -12.15 1.40 45.86
C ILE A 220 -13.25 1.59 44.78
N GLY A 221 -13.06 2.54 43.84
CA GLY A 221 -14.04 2.81 42.78
C GLY A 221 -15.35 3.44 43.27
N VAL A 222 -15.34 3.96 44.50
CA VAL A 222 -16.51 4.59 45.14
C VAL A 222 -16.29 6.10 45.12
N ASN A 223 -17.06 6.80 44.28
CA ASN A 223 -17.24 8.24 44.43
C ASN A 223 -18.01 8.46 45.74
N LEU A 224 -17.30 8.80 46.83
CA LEU A 224 -17.97 9.27 48.04
C LEU A 224 -18.67 10.61 47.69
N PRO A 225 -19.98 10.74 47.93
CA PRO A 225 -20.63 12.04 47.80
C PRO A 225 -20.02 12.98 48.84
N ASN A 226 -19.74 14.21 48.40
CA ASN A 226 -19.22 15.27 49.23
C ASN A 226 -20.18 15.50 50.42
N SER A 227 -19.84 14.98 51.60
CA SER A 227 -20.70 15.07 52.79
C SER A 227 -20.53 16.45 53.42
N GLY A 228 -21.17 17.45 52.80
CA GLY A 228 -21.56 18.66 53.49
C GLY A 228 -22.77 18.34 54.35
N GLY A 229 -22.59 18.37 55.68
CA GLY A 229 -23.68 18.21 56.64
C GLY A 229 -23.58 16.91 57.43
N GLY A 230 -23.52 17.06 58.75
CA GLY A 230 -23.14 16.00 59.68
C GLY A 230 -24.14 14.86 59.74
N GLU A 231 -23.65 13.67 59.48
CA GLU A 231 -24.08 12.41 60.07
C GLU A 231 -22.94 11.42 59.87
N GLY A 232 -22.40 10.89 60.96
CA GLY A 232 -21.24 10.00 60.94
C GLY A 232 -21.51 8.77 60.06
N LEU A 233 -20.57 8.48 59.17
CA LEU A 233 -20.63 7.34 58.27
C LEU A 233 -20.53 6.05 59.09
N ASP A 234 -21.66 5.35 59.25
CA ASP A 234 -21.77 4.14 60.06
C ASP A 234 -20.94 3.00 59.43
N ILE A 235 -19.82 2.67 60.08
CA ILE A 235 -18.87 1.62 59.67
C ILE A 235 -19.58 0.28 59.47
N ALA A 236 -20.66 0.02 60.20
CA ALA A 236 -21.47 -1.19 60.02
C ALA A 236 -22.10 -1.25 58.62
N LYS A 237 -22.55 -0.12 58.06
CA LYS A 237 -23.12 -0.06 56.70
C LYS A 237 -22.06 -0.24 55.63
N ILE A 238 -20.84 0.28 55.82
CA ILE A 238 -19.72 0.08 54.89
C ILE A 238 -19.31 -1.40 54.88
N MET A 239 -19.22 -2.02 56.06
CA MET A 239 -18.85 -3.42 56.19
C MET A 239 -19.93 -4.35 55.63
N GLN A 240 -21.21 -3.99 55.78
CA GLN A 240 -22.34 -4.71 55.20
C GLN A 240 -22.40 -4.58 53.67
N LEU A 241 -22.03 -3.40 53.11
CA LEU A 241 -21.90 -3.20 51.67
C LEU A 241 -20.72 -4.02 51.11
N ALA A 242 -19.57 -4.01 51.78
CA ALA A 242 -18.40 -4.81 51.41
C ALA A 242 -18.69 -6.32 51.45
N GLN A 243 -19.43 -6.79 52.46
CA GLN A 243 -19.89 -8.19 52.53
C GLN A 243 -20.92 -8.53 51.44
N GLY A 244 -21.76 -7.57 51.03
CA GLY A 244 -22.66 -7.70 49.89
C GLY A 244 -21.91 -7.93 48.57
N PHE A 245 -20.83 -7.17 48.33
CA PHE A 245 -19.98 -7.34 47.15
C PHE A 245 -19.17 -8.64 47.19
N LEU A 246 -18.66 -9.06 48.37
CA LEU A 246 -17.92 -10.31 48.51
C LEU A 246 -18.81 -11.56 48.30
N LYS A 247 -20.10 -11.47 48.64
CA LYS A 247 -21.07 -12.56 48.34
C LYS A 247 -21.54 -12.56 46.88
N GLN A 248 -21.38 -11.46 46.16
CA GLN A 248 -21.73 -11.36 44.74
C GLN A 248 -20.68 -11.99 43.81
N SER A 249 -19.46 -12.25 44.29
CA SER A 249 -18.43 -12.92 43.48
C SER A 249 -18.60 -14.44 43.37
N GLU A 250 -19.51 -15.05 44.13
CA GLU A 250 -19.69 -16.52 44.13
C GLU A 250 -20.98 -17.02 43.48
N THR A 251 -21.91 -16.15 43.06
CA THR A 251 -23.10 -16.61 42.32
C THR A 251 -23.46 -15.71 41.14
N ALA A 252 -23.60 -16.35 39.98
CA ALA A 252 -24.13 -15.90 38.68
C ALA A 252 -23.13 -15.49 37.58
N SER A 253 -22.78 -16.51 36.78
CA SER A 253 -22.69 -16.50 35.31
C SER A 253 -23.40 -15.29 34.65
N THR A 254 -22.81 -14.53 33.73
CA THR A 254 -22.47 -14.92 32.36
C THR A 254 -21.75 -13.73 31.69
N GLY A 255 -20.67 -14.00 30.93
CA GLY A 255 -20.27 -13.18 29.78
C GLY A 255 -19.61 -11.83 30.05
N SER A 256 -18.34 -11.83 30.49
CA SER A 256 -17.28 -10.91 30.00
C SER A 256 -16.00 -11.23 30.76
N GLY A 257 -15.28 -12.26 30.32
CA GLY A 257 -14.10 -12.78 30.99
C GLY A 257 -12.89 -11.85 30.84
N ASN A 258 -12.60 -11.10 31.90
CA ASN A 258 -11.26 -10.79 32.44
C ASN A 258 -10.07 -11.06 31.51
N SER A 259 -9.83 -10.16 30.54
CA SER A 259 -8.65 -10.22 29.67
C SER A 259 -7.32 -10.01 30.42
N ILE A 260 -7.38 -9.36 31.59
CA ILE A 260 -6.21 -9.00 32.39
C ILE A 260 -5.59 -10.23 33.09
N LEU A 261 -6.42 -11.18 33.54
CA LEU A 261 -5.95 -12.42 34.17
C LEU A 261 -5.28 -13.37 33.16
N ASN A 262 -5.74 -13.36 31.91
CA ASN A 262 -5.14 -14.15 30.83
C ASN A 262 -3.79 -13.60 30.35
N ILE A 263 -3.52 -12.30 30.55
CA ILE A 263 -2.23 -11.69 30.20
C ILE A 263 -1.16 -12.02 31.25
N LEU A 264 -1.52 -12.08 32.54
CA LEU A 264 -0.60 -12.45 33.63
C LEU A 264 -0.19 -13.93 33.61
N ASN A 265 -1.06 -14.82 33.14
CA ASN A 265 -0.78 -16.26 33.08
C ASN A 265 -0.05 -16.72 31.80
N ARG A 266 0.27 -15.82 30.86
CA ARG A 266 1.00 -16.15 29.61
C ARG A 266 2.50 -15.90 29.68
N GLY A 267 3.00 -15.48 30.84
CA GLY A 267 4.41 -15.22 31.10
C GLY A 267 5.04 -16.26 32.02
N VAL A 268 4.93 -17.55 31.66
CA VAL A 268 5.81 -18.66 32.10
C VAL A 268 5.96 -19.63 30.94
#